data_AF-A0A949DJN0-F1
#
_entry.id   AF-A0A949DJN0-F1
#
_cell.length_a   1.000
_cell.length_b   1.000
_cell.length_c   1.000
_cell.angle_alpha   90.00
_cell.angle_beta   90.00
_cell.angle_gamma   90.00
#
_symmetry.space_group_name_H-M   'P 1'
#
loop_
_entity.id
_entity.type
_entity.pdbx_description
1 polymer ?
#
loop_
_entity_poly.entity_id
_entity_poly.type
_entity_poly.pdbx_seq_one_letter_code
_entity_poly.pdbx_strand_id
1 'polypeptide(L)'
;LDKVTLDAIETLKPEEVAKKGDMCGQAAVLTTILLARRLGADKAVILKYLNSGDTAGPKNGVVGYGAVAISKKGEKKMKGVYSKEEREELLKIARDSIKSYLTTRKPPRIETENPKLKQKRGAFVTLRRGEALRGCIGFIEPVFPLYHAISECAISAATKDVRFPPVTVEELSKITIEISVLSPTKRIVSVDEIKMGIHGVTVKKGLHNGVFLPQVAEETGWSKEEFLSQLCSGKAGLPPDAWKDKTTELYIFTVEKFEDTR
;
A
#
# COMPACT_ATOMS: atom_id res chain seq x y z
N LEU A 1 -13.29 11.17 28.71
CA LEU A 1 -11.93 10.61 28.65
C LEU A 1 -10.91 11.74 28.72
N ASP A 2 -10.04 11.70 29.72
CA ASP A 2 -8.87 12.57 29.79
C ASP A 2 -7.61 11.87 29.25
N LYS A 3 -6.49 12.59 29.22
CA LYS A 3 -5.21 12.01 28.77
C LYS A 3 -4.73 10.90 29.70
N VAL A 4 -4.89 11.06 31.01
CA VAL A 4 -4.47 10.07 32.00
C VAL A 4 -5.14 8.71 31.74
N THR A 5 -6.42 8.75 31.41
CA THR A 5 -7.19 7.56 31.06
C THR A 5 -6.73 6.92 29.75
N LEU A 6 -6.40 7.71 28.73
CA LEU A 6 -5.90 7.20 27.45
C LEU A 6 -4.52 6.56 27.62
N ASP A 7 -3.63 7.22 28.36
CA ASP A 7 -2.29 6.70 28.66
C ASP A 7 -2.40 5.37 29.42
N ALA A 8 -3.32 5.28 30.38
CA ALA A 8 -3.61 4.04 31.08
C ALA A 8 -4.10 2.92 30.12
N ILE A 9 -5.00 3.23 29.18
CA ILE A 9 -5.49 2.25 28.18
C ILE A 9 -4.34 1.79 27.27
N GLU A 10 -3.44 2.70 26.87
CA GLU A 10 -2.33 2.39 25.96
C GLU A 10 -1.34 1.37 26.56
N THR A 11 -1.24 1.31 27.88
CA THR A 11 -0.43 0.31 28.58
C THR A 11 -0.97 -1.13 28.46
N LEU A 12 -2.23 -1.30 28.06
CA LEU A 12 -2.97 -2.56 28.13
C LEU A 12 -2.94 -3.24 29.51
N LYS A 13 -2.72 -2.51 30.60
CA LYS A 13 -2.71 -3.05 31.96
C LYS A 13 -4.07 -2.76 32.62
N PRO A 14 -4.93 -3.77 32.83
CA PRO A 14 -6.24 -3.57 33.48
C PRO A 14 -6.12 -2.84 34.82
N GLU A 15 -5.08 -3.13 35.60
CA GLU A 15 -4.79 -2.48 36.88
C GLU A 15 -4.54 -0.97 36.76
N GLU A 16 -3.88 -0.52 35.69
CA GLU A 16 -3.63 0.91 35.45
C GLU A 16 -4.93 1.62 35.06
N VAL A 17 -5.75 0.99 34.23
CA VAL A 17 -7.06 1.55 33.82
C VAL A 17 -8.05 1.58 34.99
N ALA A 18 -8.03 0.57 35.86
CA ALA A 18 -8.88 0.53 37.05
C ALA A 18 -8.48 1.62 38.07
N LYS A 19 -7.18 1.88 38.22
CA LYS A 19 -6.67 2.85 39.20
C LYS A 19 -6.73 4.29 38.73
N LYS A 20 -6.46 4.54 37.44
CA LYS A 20 -6.25 5.89 36.89
C LYS A 20 -7.32 6.31 35.89
N GLY A 21 -8.12 5.38 35.38
CA GLY A 21 -9.12 5.67 34.36
C GLY A 21 -10.36 6.33 34.94
N ASP A 22 -10.70 7.49 34.43
CA ASP A 22 -11.96 8.18 34.70
C ASP A 22 -12.80 8.27 33.41
N MET A 23 -13.79 7.38 33.32
CA MET A 23 -14.64 7.27 32.13
C MET A 23 -15.99 6.63 32.41
N CYS A 24 -17.01 7.09 31.70
CA CYS A 24 -18.24 6.35 31.53
C CYS A 24 -17.95 5.04 30.76
N GLY A 25 -18.27 3.89 31.36
CA GLY A 25 -18.03 2.58 30.75
C GLY A 25 -16.68 1.93 31.09
N GLN A 26 -16.03 2.33 32.19
CA GLN A 26 -14.75 1.76 32.64
C GLN A 26 -14.75 0.22 32.68
N ALA A 27 -15.83 -0.40 33.19
CA ALA A 27 -15.96 -1.86 33.23
C ALA A 27 -15.95 -2.50 31.83
N ALA A 28 -16.58 -1.88 30.84
CA ALA A 28 -16.58 -2.36 29.46
C ALA A 28 -15.17 -2.30 28.86
N VAL A 29 -14.46 -1.19 29.06
CA VAL A 29 -13.08 -1.03 28.59
C VAL A 29 -12.14 -2.03 29.26
N LEU A 30 -12.24 -2.22 30.58
CA LEU A 30 -11.50 -3.24 31.31
C LEU A 30 -11.78 -4.64 30.75
N THR A 31 -13.05 -4.97 30.48
CA THR A 31 -13.45 -6.25 29.88
C THR A 31 -12.82 -6.42 28.49
N THR A 32 -12.85 -5.39 27.65
CA THR A 32 -12.20 -5.42 26.33
C THR A 32 -10.69 -5.64 26.44
N ILE A 33 -10.00 -4.95 27.35
CA ILE A 33 -8.55 -5.12 27.55
C ILE A 33 -8.24 -6.53 28.04
N LEU A 34 -8.97 -7.03 29.04
CA LEU A 34 -8.79 -8.39 29.57
C LEU A 34 -8.99 -9.45 28.48
N LEU A 35 -10.07 -9.33 27.70
CA LEU A 35 -10.36 -10.24 26.59
C LEU A 35 -9.29 -10.14 25.50
N ALA A 36 -8.91 -8.94 25.09
CA ALA A 36 -7.91 -8.74 24.05
C ALA A 36 -6.56 -9.34 24.45
N ARG A 37 -6.13 -9.16 25.70
CA ARG A 37 -4.92 -9.82 26.24
C ARG A 37 -5.04 -11.34 26.20
N ARG A 38 -6.20 -11.90 26.58
CA ARG A 38 -6.46 -13.34 26.52
C ARG A 38 -6.42 -13.87 25.08
N LEU A 39 -6.82 -13.06 24.10
CA LEU A 39 -6.69 -13.33 22.66
C LEU A 39 -5.27 -13.06 22.12
N GLY A 40 -4.33 -12.67 22.98
CA GLY A 40 -2.92 -12.48 22.66
C GLY A 40 -2.55 -11.08 22.17
N ALA A 41 -3.41 -10.08 22.34
CA ALA A 41 -3.04 -8.69 22.07
C ALA A 41 -2.01 -8.19 23.09
N ASP A 42 -1.02 -7.45 22.60
CA ASP A 42 0.11 -6.91 23.35
C ASP A 42 0.42 -5.44 23.00
N LYS A 43 -0.38 -4.83 22.12
CA LYS A 43 -0.25 -3.43 21.72
C LYS A 43 -1.60 -2.73 21.65
N ALA A 44 -1.75 -1.62 22.37
CA ALA A 44 -2.80 -0.63 22.13
C ALA A 44 -2.19 0.61 21.48
N VAL A 45 -2.95 1.28 20.63
CA VAL A 45 -2.56 2.55 19.99
C VAL A 45 -3.75 3.48 20.03
N ILE A 46 -3.55 4.69 20.55
CA ILE A 46 -4.54 5.75 20.45
C ILE A 46 -4.59 6.23 19.00
N LEU A 47 -5.69 5.98 18.30
CA LEU A 47 -5.89 6.39 16.91
C LEU A 47 -6.27 7.86 16.81
N LYS A 48 -7.14 8.31 17.73
CA LYS A 48 -7.61 9.68 17.77
C LYS A 48 -8.16 10.01 19.15
N TYR A 49 -7.93 11.25 19.57
CA TYR A 49 -8.56 11.85 20.73
C TYR A 49 -9.14 13.22 20.32
N LEU A 50 -10.37 13.49 20.77
CA LEU A 50 -11.07 14.76 20.60
C LEU A 50 -11.92 15.02 21.84
N ASN A 51 -12.36 16.25 22.05
CA ASN A 51 -13.30 16.62 23.09
C ASN A 51 -14.43 17.52 22.55
N SER A 52 -15.50 17.68 23.32
CA SER A 52 -16.66 18.51 22.95
C SER A 52 -16.32 19.98 22.65
N GLY A 53 -15.23 20.50 23.22
CA GLY A 53 -14.73 21.85 22.92
C GLY A 53 -14.02 21.95 21.56
N ASP A 54 -13.73 20.84 20.88
CA ASP A 54 -13.11 20.84 19.54
C ASP A 54 -14.16 21.00 18.42
N THR A 55 -15.46 20.90 18.72
CA THR A 55 -16.55 21.19 17.75
C THR A 55 -17.08 22.61 17.90
N ALA A 56 -17.47 23.01 19.13
CA ALA A 56 -17.86 24.37 19.50
C ALA A 56 -18.05 24.43 21.03
N GLY A 57 -17.41 25.37 21.70
CA GLY A 57 -17.64 25.62 23.13
C GLY A 57 -16.36 25.85 23.94
N PRO A 58 -16.50 26.25 25.22
CA PRO A 58 -15.38 26.48 26.12
C PRO A 58 -14.67 25.16 26.48
N LYS A 59 -13.35 25.21 26.73
CA LYS A 59 -12.54 24.03 27.10
C LYS A 59 -12.50 23.75 28.61
N ASN A 60 -13.25 24.52 29.40
CA ASN A 60 -13.15 24.55 30.86
C ASN A 60 -14.11 23.52 31.53
N GLY A 61 -14.38 22.42 30.83
CA GLY A 61 -15.36 21.38 31.19
C GLY A 61 -15.86 20.70 29.93
N VAL A 62 -15.21 19.61 29.52
CA VAL A 62 -15.44 18.96 28.23
C VAL A 62 -15.63 17.46 28.37
N VAL A 63 -16.40 16.88 27.46
CA VAL A 63 -16.48 15.42 27.30
C VAL A 63 -15.42 14.98 26.30
N GLY A 64 -14.47 14.17 26.73
CA GLY A 64 -13.44 13.62 25.86
C GLY A 64 -13.83 12.27 25.25
N TYR A 65 -13.52 12.09 23.97
CA TYR A 65 -13.76 10.92 23.12
C TYR A 65 -12.43 10.38 22.59
N GLY A 66 -12.24 9.06 22.66
CA GLY A 66 -11.02 8.39 22.21
C GLY A 66 -11.34 7.18 21.34
N ALA A 67 -10.57 7.00 20.27
CA ALA A 67 -10.55 5.78 19.46
C ALA A 67 -9.23 5.05 19.70
N VAL A 68 -9.31 3.77 20.08
CA VAL A 68 -8.13 2.95 20.41
C VAL A 68 -8.15 1.67 19.58
N ALA A 69 -7.03 1.35 18.94
CA ALA A 69 -6.80 0.07 18.30
C ALA A 69 -6.02 -0.85 19.23
N ILE A 70 -6.58 -2.02 19.55
CA ILE A 70 -5.89 -3.08 20.29
C ILE A 70 -5.52 -4.20 19.33
N SER A 71 -4.26 -4.64 19.35
CA SER A 71 -3.73 -5.61 18.42
C SER A 71 -2.65 -6.50 19.04
N LYS A 72 -2.44 -7.67 18.46
CA LYS A 72 -1.28 -8.53 18.70
C LYS A 72 -0.14 -8.13 17.78
N LYS A 73 1.08 -8.04 18.29
CA LYS A 73 2.35 -7.94 17.57
C LYS A 73 2.68 -9.30 16.96
N GLY A 74 1.75 -9.81 16.15
CA GLY A 74 2.12 -10.66 15.05
C GLY A 74 2.50 -9.73 13.91
N GLU A 75 3.48 -10.12 13.09
CA GLU A 75 3.62 -9.55 11.77
C GLU A 75 2.22 -9.56 11.12
N LYS A 76 1.56 -8.41 11.10
CA LYS A 76 0.44 -8.23 10.20
C LYS A 76 1.09 -8.26 8.82
N LYS A 77 1.19 -9.45 8.23
CA LYS A 77 0.89 -9.57 6.80
C LYS A 77 -0.46 -8.91 6.67
N MET A 78 -0.43 -7.67 6.19
CA MET A 78 -1.60 -6.87 5.89
C MET A 78 -2.55 -7.83 5.18
N LYS A 79 -3.69 -8.15 5.80
CA LYS A 79 -4.68 -9.03 5.18
C LYS A 79 -4.98 -8.34 3.85
N GLY A 80 -4.57 -8.96 2.75
CA GLY A 80 -4.52 -8.30 1.46
C GLY A 80 -5.87 -7.68 1.11
N VAL A 81 -5.84 -6.55 0.42
CA VAL A 81 -7.03 -5.91 -0.15
C VAL A 81 -7.75 -6.90 -1.08
N TYR A 82 -6.98 -7.78 -1.73
CA TYR A 82 -7.48 -8.82 -2.62
C TYR A 82 -7.49 -10.19 -1.94
N SER A 83 -8.61 -10.91 -2.06
CA SER A 83 -8.74 -12.30 -1.62
C SER A 83 -7.88 -13.23 -2.48
N LYS A 84 -7.77 -14.51 -2.08
CA LYS A 84 -7.03 -15.50 -2.86
C LYS A 84 -7.65 -15.67 -4.25
N GLU A 85 -8.96 -15.75 -4.32
CA GLU A 85 -9.74 -15.90 -5.56
C GLU A 85 -9.56 -14.69 -6.48
N GLU A 86 -9.56 -13.47 -5.91
CA GLU A 86 -9.34 -12.22 -6.65
C GLU A 86 -7.92 -12.15 -7.24
N ARG A 87 -6.92 -12.63 -6.50
CA ARG A 87 -5.54 -12.71 -6.96
C ARG A 87 -5.37 -13.73 -8.08
N GLU A 88 -5.98 -14.91 -7.92
CA GLU A 88 -5.97 -15.96 -8.94
C GLU A 88 -6.66 -15.49 -10.24
N GLU A 89 -7.77 -14.74 -10.13
CA GLU A 89 -8.44 -14.13 -11.28
C GLU A 89 -7.52 -13.13 -12.00
N LEU A 90 -6.85 -12.24 -11.27
CA LEU A 90 -5.92 -11.27 -11.85
C LEU A 90 -4.71 -11.94 -12.51
N LEU A 91 -4.13 -12.97 -11.89
CA LEU A 91 -3.03 -13.77 -12.45
C LEU A 91 -3.47 -14.50 -13.72
N LYS A 92 -4.68 -15.06 -13.72
CA LYS A 92 -5.28 -15.70 -14.90
C LYS A 92 -5.48 -14.70 -16.03
N ILE A 93 -6.02 -13.52 -15.74
CA ILE A 93 -6.17 -12.44 -16.72
C ILE A 93 -4.82 -12.08 -17.35
N ALA A 94 -3.79 -11.82 -16.53
CA ALA A 94 -2.45 -11.49 -17.04
C ALA A 94 -1.94 -12.57 -18.00
N ARG A 95 -2.06 -13.84 -17.60
CA ARG A 95 -1.55 -14.97 -18.39
C ARG A 95 -2.32 -15.21 -19.68
N ASP A 96 -3.66 -15.18 -19.62
CA ASP A 96 -4.52 -15.35 -20.77
C ASP A 96 -4.32 -14.20 -21.77
N SER A 97 -4.08 -12.98 -21.27
CA SER A 97 -3.76 -11.81 -22.09
C SER A 97 -2.45 -11.97 -22.85
N ILE A 98 -1.38 -12.41 -22.17
CA ILE A 98 -0.10 -12.69 -22.84
C ILE A 98 -0.30 -13.79 -23.88
N LYS A 99 -0.91 -14.92 -23.49
CA LYS A 99 -1.12 -16.07 -24.39
C LYS A 99 -1.90 -15.67 -25.65
N SER A 100 -3.05 -15.02 -25.49
CA SER A 100 -3.89 -14.56 -26.60
C SER A 100 -3.13 -13.63 -27.53
N TYR A 101 -2.38 -12.67 -26.99
CA TYR A 101 -1.65 -11.71 -27.80
C TYR A 101 -0.48 -12.36 -28.56
N LEU A 102 0.23 -13.30 -27.94
CA LEU A 102 1.32 -14.03 -28.62
C LEU A 102 0.80 -14.91 -29.77
N THR A 103 -0.40 -15.48 -29.64
CA THR A 103 -0.97 -16.37 -30.68
C THR A 103 -1.78 -15.63 -31.75
N THR A 104 -2.54 -14.59 -31.37
CA THR A 104 -3.52 -13.93 -32.26
C THR A 104 -3.22 -12.46 -32.55
N ARG A 105 -2.23 -11.88 -31.88
CA ARG A 105 -1.93 -10.44 -31.88
C ARG A 105 -3.09 -9.55 -31.40
N LYS A 106 -4.06 -10.13 -30.68
CA LYS A 106 -5.20 -9.42 -30.10
C LYS A 106 -5.32 -9.72 -28.59
N PRO A 107 -5.65 -8.71 -27.77
CA PRO A 107 -5.99 -8.95 -26.39
C PRO A 107 -7.29 -9.78 -26.30
N PRO A 108 -7.44 -10.62 -25.26
CA PRO A 108 -8.67 -11.37 -25.07
C PRO A 108 -9.80 -10.43 -24.65
N ARG A 109 -11.04 -10.82 -24.92
CA ARG A 109 -12.21 -10.20 -24.28
C ARG A 109 -12.24 -10.66 -22.82
N ILE A 110 -12.06 -9.71 -21.90
CA ILE A 110 -12.08 -9.98 -20.46
C ILE A 110 -13.40 -9.47 -19.90
N GLU A 111 -14.13 -10.36 -19.24
CA GLU A 111 -15.33 -10.03 -18.50
C GLU A 111 -15.12 -10.47 -17.05
N THR A 112 -15.36 -9.55 -16.12
CA THR A 112 -15.34 -9.83 -14.69
C THR A 112 -16.55 -9.17 -14.08
N GLU A 113 -17.25 -9.87 -13.17
CA GLU A 113 -18.31 -9.27 -12.36
C GLU A 113 -17.80 -8.74 -11.03
N ASN A 114 -16.50 -8.92 -10.74
CA ASN A 114 -15.94 -8.48 -9.48
C ASN A 114 -15.83 -6.94 -9.41
N PRO A 115 -16.54 -6.27 -8.48
CA PRO A 115 -16.54 -4.82 -8.39
C PRO A 115 -15.17 -4.25 -8.00
N LYS A 116 -14.32 -4.98 -7.26
CA LYS A 116 -12.95 -4.51 -6.93
C LYS A 116 -12.06 -4.47 -8.16
N LEU A 117 -12.21 -5.42 -9.08
CA LEU A 117 -11.43 -5.48 -10.31
C LEU A 117 -11.88 -4.41 -11.32
N LYS A 118 -13.14 -3.96 -11.22
CA LYS A 118 -13.67 -2.83 -11.99
C LYS A 118 -13.18 -1.46 -11.47
N GLN A 119 -12.60 -1.38 -10.27
CA GLN A 119 -12.05 -0.11 -9.76
C GLN A 119 -10.79 0.30 -10.51
N LYS A 120 -10.63 1.61 -10.72
CA LYS A 120 -9.40 2.14 -11.31
C LYS A 120 -8.24 2.05 -10.31
N ARG A 121 -7.16 1.41 -10.71
CA ARG A 121 -5.95 1.19 -9.90
C ARG A 121 -4.71 1.26 -10.78
N GLY A 122 -3.62 1.78 -10.23
CA GLY A 122 -2.30 1.57 -10.80
C GLY A 122 -1.86 0.14 -10.56
N ALA A 123 -1.11 -0.45 -11.48
CA ALA A 123 -0.59 -1.80 -11.33
C ALA A 123 0.65 -2.02 -12.20
N PHE A 124 1.49 -2.95 -11.78
CA PHE A 124 2.64 -3.44 -12.52
C PHE A 124 2.52 -4.94 -12.70
N VAL A 125 2.93 -5.43 -13.87
CA VAL A 125 3.10 -6.86 -14.15
C VAL A 125 4.57 -7.10 -14.39
N THR A 126 5.15 -7.97 -13.57
CA THR A 126 6.54 -8.42 -13.67
C THR A 126 6.54 -9.88 -14.12
N LEU A 127 7.30 -10.17 -15.17
CA LEU A 127 7.54 -11.51 -15.67
C LEU A 127 8.92 -11.96 -15.18
N ARG A 128 9.00 -13.16 -14.62
CA ARG A 128 10.26 -13.78 -14.20
C ARG A 128 10.44 -15.13 -14.83
N ARG A 129 11.69 -15.54 -15.05
CA ARG A 129 12.06 -16.90 -15.46
C ARG A 129 13.02 -17.46 -14.41
N GLY A 130 12.51 -18.26 -13.48
CA GLY A 130 13.19 -18.49 -12.21
C GLY A 130 13.35 -17.18 -11.46
N GLU A 131 14.54 -16.90 -10.93
CA GLU A 131 14.82 -15.63 -10.21
C GLU A 131 15.03 -14.43 -11.15
N ALA A 132 15.31 -14.66 -12.43
CA ALA A 132 15.68 -13.62 -13.38
C ALA A 132 14.47 -12.81 -13.89
N LEU A 133 14.61 -11.48 -13.92
CA LEU A 133 13.65 -10.58 -14.55
C LEU A 133 13.57 -10.83 -16.07
N ARG A 134 12.36 -10.95 -16.60
CA ARG A 134 12.08 -11.21 -18.02
C ARG A 134 11.27 -10.10 -18.72
N GLY A 135 10.66 -9.22 -17.92
CA GLY A 135 9.95 -8.03 -18.37
C GLY A 135 9.18 -7.41 -17.19
N CYS A 136 9.03 -6.09 -17.17
CA CYS A 136 8.23 -5.41 -16.17
C CYS A 136 7.68 -4.10 -16.72
N ILE A 137 6.35 -3.98 -16.76
CA ILE A 137 5.65 -2.77 -17.21
C ILE A 137 4.46 -2.52 -16.28
N GLY A 138 4.16 -1.25 -16.04
CA GLY A 138 3.02 -0.86 -15.24
C GLY A 138 2.55 0.57 -15.46
N PHE A 139 1.37 0.85 -14.90
CA PHE A 139 0.80 2.19 -14.80
C PHE A 139 0.79 2.62 -13.34
N ILE A 140 1.37 3.78 -13.06
CA ILE A 140 1.29 4.40 -11.72
C ILE A 140 -0.08 5.03 -11.54
N GLU A 141 -0.53 5.78 -12.54
CA GLU A 141 -1.82 6.44 -12.50
C GLU A 141 -2.96 5.44 -12.79
N PRO A 142 -4.07 5.52 -12.04
CA PRO A 142 -5.20 4.62 -12.22
C PRO A 142 -6.04 5.04 -13.44
N VAL A 143 -5.50 4.84 -14.65
CA VAL A 143 -6.16 5.25 -15.90
C VAL A 143 -7.30 4.30 -16.28
N PHE A 144 -7.07 2.99 -16.08
CA PHE A 144 -7.98 1.90 -16.43
C PHE A 144 -8.55 1.19 -15.20
N PRO A 145 -9.70 0.50 -15.32
CA PRO A 145 -10.09 -0.54 -14.37
C PRO A 145 -8.97 -1.57 -14.17
N LEU A 146 -8.82 -2.09 -12.96
CA LEU A 146 -7.70 -2.97 -12.60
C LEU A 146 -7.56 -4.18 -13.53
N TYR A 147 -8.66 -4.88 -13.86
CA TYR A 147 -8.59 -6.04 -14.76
C TYR A 147 -7.98 -5.67 -16.13
N HIS A 148 -8.33 -4.49 -16.64
CA HIS A 148 -7.87 -3.99 -17.92
C HIS A 148 -6.42 -3.52 -17.82
N ALA A 149 -6.07 -2.81 -16.75
CA ALA A 149 -4.69 -2.41 -16.46
C ALA A 149 -3.76 -3.62 -16.42
N ILE A 150 -4.15 -4.71 -15.74
CA ILE A 150 -3.36 -5.96 -15.69
C ILE A 150 -3.19 -6.57 -17.07
N SER A 151 -4.25 -6.65 -17.89
CA SER A 151 -4.15 -7.17 -19.26
C SER A 151 -3.13 -6.39 -20.10
N GLU A 152 -3.25 -5.06 -20.12
CA GLU A 152 -2.36 -4.19 -20.90
C GLU A 152 -0.91 -4.24 -20.41
N CYS A 153 -0.72 -4.23 -19.08
CA CYS A 153 0.60 -4.33 -18.47
C CYS A 153 1.24 -5.69 -18.77
N ALA A 154 0.48 -6.78 -18.70
CA ALA A 154 0.99 -8.13 -18.96
C ALA A 154 1.45 -8.28 -20.43
N ILE A 155 0.63 -7.85 -21.38
CA ILE A 155 0.98 -7.85 -22.81
C ILE A 155 2.22 -6.99 -23.04
N SER A 156 2.27 -5.80 -22.45
CA SER A 156 3.40 -4.87 -22.64
C SER A 156 4.67 -5.38 -21.98
N ALA A 157 4.60 -5.98 -20.77
CA ALA A 157 5.74 -6.60 -20.12
C ALA A 157 6.31 -7.77 -20.95
N ALA A 158 5.45 -8.51 -21.65
CA ALA A 158 5.87 -9.62 -22.51
C ALA A 158 6.43 -9.17 -23.87
N THR A 159 6.02 -8.01 -24.40
CA THR A 159 6.26 -7.67 -25.82
C THR A 159 6.86 -6.30 -26.09
N LYS A 160 6.85 -5.38 -25.12
CA LYS A 160 7.24 -3.98 -25.29
C LYS A 160 8.32 -3.50 -24.32
N ASP A 161 8.75 -4.33 -23.37
CA ASP A 161 9.89 -3.99 -22.51
C ASP A 161 11.19 -4.03 -23.32
N VAL A 162 11.68 -2.85 -23.72
CA VAL A 162 12.84 -2.68 -24.63
C VAL A 162 14.15 -3.28 -24.11
N ARG A 163 14.23 -3.64 -22.83
CA ARG A 163 15.40 -4.30 -22.24
C ARG A 163 15.50 -5.77 -22.63
N PHE A 164 14.42 -6.36 -23.13
CA PHE A 164 14.34 -7.79 -23.44
C PHE A 164 13.69 -8.03 -24.82
N PRO A 165 14.06 -9.11 -25.53
CA PRO A 165 13.31 -9.53 -26.70
C PRO A 165 11.88 -9.96 -26.31
N PRO A 166 10.88 -9.88 -27.20
CA PRO A 166 9.53 -10.37 -26.92
C PRO A 166 9.52 -11.83 -26.45
N VAL A 167 8.66 -12.14 -25.49
CA VAL A 167 8.43 -13.50 -24.97
C VAL A 167 7.83 -14.40 -26.06
N THR A 168 8.25 -15.66 -26.13
CA THR A 168 7.65 -16.66 -27.04
C THR A 168 6.54 -17.48 -26.36
N VAL A 169 5.70 -18.14 -27.16
CA VAL A 169 4.59 -18.97 -26.64
C VAL A 169 5.13 -20.12 -25.77
N GLU A 170 6.25 -20.72 -26.17
CA GLU A 170 6.91 -21.82 -25.46
C GLU A 170 7.51 -21.33 -24.15
N GLU A 171 8.11 -20.14 -24.16
CA GLU A 171 8.71 -19.51 -22.98
C GLU A 171 7.65 -19.18 -21.92
N LEU A 172 6.43 -18.82 -22.30
CA LEU A 172 5.35 -18.45 -21.37
C LEU A 172 5.05 -19.54 -20.32
N SER A 173 5.24 -20.81 -20.68
CA SER A 173 5.06 -21.93 -19.74
C SER A 173 6.05 -21.90 -18.56
N LYS A 174 7.24 -21.33 -18.77
CA LYS A 174 8.36 -21.23 -17.81
C LYS A 174 8.43 -19.86 -17.12
N ILE A 175 7.50 -18.96 -17.42
CA ILE A 175 7.45 -17.63 -16.82
C ILE A 175 6.54 -17.65 -15.60
N THR A 176 7.04 -17.14 -14.48
CA THR A 176 6.26 -16.77 -13.30
C THR A 176 5.76 -15.35 -13.48
N ILE A 177 4.48 -15.12 -13.18
CA ILE A 177 3.85 -13.79 -13.28
C ILE A 177 3.67 -13.25 -11.87
N GLU A 178 4.23 -12.07 -11.63
CA GLU A 178 4.05 -11.30 -10.41
C GLU A 178 3.22 -10.05 -10.73
N ILE A 179 2.21 -9.79 -9.92
CA ILE A 179 1.35 -8.61 -10.00
C ILE A 179 1.55 -7.76 -8.77
N SER A 180 1.78 -6.46 -8.99
CA SER A 180 1.86 -5.43 -7.96
C SER A 180 0.72 -4.43 -8.16
N VAL A 181 -0.28 -4.44 -7.27
CA VAL A 181 -1.41 -3.51 -7.31
C VAL A 181 -1.16 -2.34 -6.38
N LEU A 182 -1.30 -1.11 -6.88
CA LEU A 182 -1.07 0.11 -6.12
C LEU A 182 -2.37 0.56 -5.44
N SER A 183 -2.26 0.97 -4.18
CA SER A 183 -3.31 1.73 -3.53
C SER A 183 -3.50 3.08 -4.23
N PRO A 184 -4.67 3.73 -4.11
CA PRO A 184 -4.81 5.11 -4.58
C PRO A 184 -3.77 6.00 -3.91
N THR A 185 -3.18 6.90 -4.69
CA THR A 185 -2.13 7.81 -4.23
C THR A 185 -2.72 8.87 -3.31
N LYS A 186 -2.01 9.17 -2.22
CA LYS A 186 -2.35 10.24 -1.28
C LYS A 186 -1.27 11.31 -1.36
N ARG A 187 -1.66 12.56 -1.64
CA ARG A 187 -0.75 13.71 -1.55
C ARG A 187 -0.34 13.93 -0.10
N ILE A 188 0.95 14.17 0.13
CA ILE A 188 1.51 14.50 1.44
C ILE A 188 2.02 15.93 1.45
N VAL A 189 2.07 16.52 2.64
CA VAL A 189 2.61 17.88 2.85
C VAL A 189 3.92 17.86 3.63
N SER A 190 4.22 16.75 4.31
CA SER A 190 5.51 16.52 4.98
C SER A 190 6.07 15.15 4.63
N VAL A 191 7.39 15.09 4.40
CA VAL A 191 8.15 13.85 4.21
C VAL A 191 8.12 12.93 5.44
N ASP A 192 7.69 13.43 6.60
CA ASP A 192 7.48 12.62 7.81
C ASP A 192 6.31 11.65 7.70
N GLU A 193 5.38 11.90 6.76
CA GLU A 193 4.31 10.95 6.44
C GLU A 193 4.83 9.70 5.71
N ILE A 194 6.06 9.73 5.19
CA ILE A 194 6.68 8.62 4.47
C ILE A 194 7.19 7.59 5.49
N LYS A 195 6.69 6.36 5.34
CA LYS A 195 7.17 5.19 6.07
C LYS A 195 8.01 4.35 5.13
N MET A 196 9.32 4.37 5.32
CA MET A 196 10.28 3.60 4.52
C MET A 196 9.94 2.11 4.55
N GLY A 197 10.09 1.42 3.41
CA GLY A 197 9.72 0.01 3.20
C GLY A 197 8.21 -0.25 3.09
N ILE A 198 7.36 0.69 3.53
CA ILE A 198 5.89 0.55 3.46
C ILE A 198 5.31 1.37 2.31
N HIS A 199 5.76 2.61 2.16
CA HIS A 199 5.24 3.54 1.16
C HIS A 199 6.12 3.56 -0.09
N GLY A 200 5.49 3.46 -1.25
CA GLY A 200 6.03 3.96 -2.50
C GLY A 200 5.81 5.47 -2.55
N VAL A 201 6.70 6.18 -3.23
CA VAL A 201 6.68 7.64 -3.32
C VAL A 201 6.73 8.07 -4.77
N THR A 202 5.82 8.96 -5.14
CA THR A 202 5.82 9.65 -6.42
C THR A 202 6.16 11.12 -6.19
N VAL A 203 7.10 11.65 -6.97
CA VAL A 203 7.41 13.07 -7.05
C VAL A 203 6.89 13.64 -8.37
N LYS A 204 6.29 14.82 -8.32
CA LYS A 204 5.83 15.56 -9.52
C LYS A 204 6.20 17.03 -9.42
N LYS A 205 6.76 17.58 -10.50
CA LYS A 205 7.04 19.01 -10.65
C LYS A 205 6.95 19.42 -12.12
N GLY A 206 5.85 20.07 -12.51
CA GLY A 206 5.57 20.36 -13.92
C GLY A 206 5.46 19.08 -14.74
N LEU A 207 6.25 18.98 -15.82
CA LEU A 207 6.30 17.79 -16.69
C LEU A 207 7.15 16.64 -16.12
N HIS A 208 7.94 16.91 -15.08
CA HIS A 208 8.82 15.92 -14.47
C HIS A 208 8.05 15.08 -13.45
N ASN A 209 8.20 13.77 -13.55
CA ASN A 209 7.62 12.82 -12.61
C ASN A 209 8.57 11.65 -12.39
N GLY A 210 8.61 11.15 -11.16
CA GLY A 210 9.39 9.98 -10.80
C GLY A 210 8.67 9.16 -9.76
N VAL A 211 8.89 7.84 -9.77
CA VAL A 211 8.32 6.92 -8.78
C VAL A 211 9.37 5.96 -8.25
N PHE A 212 9.28 5.67 -6.96
CA PHE A 212 9.87 4.49 -6.35
C PHE A 212 8.80 3.66 -5.66
N LEU A 213 8.88 2.35 -5.84
CA LEU A 213 8.06 1.39 -5.11
C LEU A 213 8.62 1.18 -3.69
N PRO A 214 7.82 0.68 -2.73
CA PRO A 214 8.28 0.45 -1.36
C PRO A 214 9.56 -0.42 -1.27
N GLN A 215 9.70 -1.42 -2.14
CA GLN A 215 10.82 -2.36 -2.14
C GLN A 215 12.17 -1.69 -2.38
N VAL A 216 12.21 -0.58 -3.11
CA VAL A 216 13.46 0.15 -3.40
C VAL A 216 14.11 0.61 -2.10
N ALA A 217 13.33 1.00 -1.09
CA ALA A 217 13.86 1.40 0.20
C ALA A 217 14.54 0.23 0.95
N GLU A 218 14.00 -0.98 0.80
CA GLU A 218 14.54 -2.18 1.44
C GLU A 218 15.80 -2.68 0.73
N GLU A 219 15.78 -2.67 -0.61
CA GLU A 219 16.89 -3.17 -1.44
C GLU A 219 18.14 -2.29 -1.37
N THR A 220 17.97 -0.97 -1.21
CA THR A 220 19.10 -0.03 -1.22
C THR A 220 19.63 0.30 0.16
N GLY A 221 18.81 0.17 1.21
CA GLY A 221 19.15 0.57 2.56
C GLY A 221 19.35 2.09 2.74
N TRP A 222 18.88 2.90 1.78
CA TRP A 222 19.03 4.35 1.84
C TRP A 222 18.25 4.99 2.99
N SER A 223 18.80 6.08 3.54
CA SER A 223 18.04 7.01 4.37
C SER A 223 16.87 7.62 3.60
N LYS A 224 15.91 8.22 4.32
CA LYS A 224 14.75 8.87 3.71
C LYS A 224 15.17 10.00 2.77
N GLU A 225 16.17 10.77 3.17
CA GLU A 225 16.73 11.89 2.43
C GLU A 225 17.42 11.40 1.15
N GLU A 226 18.26 10.37 1.24
CA GLU A 226 18.90 9.75 0.07
C GLU A 226 17.85 9.18 -0.89
N PHE A 227 16.85 8.47 -0.37
CA PHE A 227 15.76 7.91 -1.18
C PHE A 227 15.02 9.00 -1.97
N LEU A 228 14.65 10.11 -1.32
CA LEU A 228 13.99 11.23 -1.99
C LEU A 228 14.91 11.94 -2.98
N SER A 229 16.19 12.07 -2.65
CA SER A 229 17.15 12.68 -3.55
C SER A 229 17.40 11.85 -4.80
N GLN A 230 17.53 10.53 -4.67
CA GLN A 230 17.63 9.59 -5.80
C GLN A 230 16.33 9.52 -6.61
N LEU A 231 15.19 9.68 -5.96
CA LEU A 231 13.89 9.75 -6.64
C LEU A 231 13.81 10.99 -7.52
N CYS A 232 14.21 12.15 -6.99
CA CYS A 232 14.23 13.40 -7.74
C CYS A 232 15.22 13.33 -8.91
N SER A 233 16.48 13.00 -8.67
CA SER A 233 17.52 13.03 -9.71
C SER A 233 17.44 11.84 -10.66
N GLY A 234 17.41 10.63 -10.13
CA GLY A 234 17.52 9.40 -10.91
C GLY A 234 16.25 8.98 -11.61
N LYS A 235 15.06 9.42 -11.15
CA LYS A 235 13.78 9.05 -11.76
C LYS A 235 12.98 10.20 -12.32
N ALA A 236 12.97 11.35 -11.66
CA ALA A 236 12.21 12.50 -12.14
C ALA A 236 13.03 13.44 -13.03
N GLY A 237 14.36 13.30 -13.10
CA GLY A 237 15.22 14.24 -13.82
C GLY A 237 15.23 15.63 -13.18
N LEU A 238 14.99 15.72 -11.88
CA LEU A 238 14.97 16.95 -11.09
C LEU A 238 16.26 17.09 -10.25
N PRO A 239 16.59 18.30 -9.76
CA PRO A 239 17.65 18.46 -8.77
C PRO A 239 17.45 17.53 -7.56
N PRO A 240 18.51 16.94 -6.97
CA PRO A 240 18.38 15.99 -5.86
C PRO A 240 17.66 16.55 -4.63
N ASP A 241 17.64 17.86 -4.43
CA ASP A 241 16.98 18.53 -3.31
C ASP A 241 15.59 19.07 -3.68
N ALA A 242 15.09 18.81 -4.89
CA ALA A 242 13.80 19.33 -5.37
C ALA A 242 12.62 18.92 -4.48
N TRP A 243 12.71 17.81 -3.74
CA TRP A 243 11.69 17.38 -2.79
C TRP A 243 11.50 18.36 -1.61
N LYS A 244 12.45 19.27 -1.36
CA LYS A 244 12.34 20.33 -0.34
C LYS A 244 11.59 21.56 -0.83
N ASP A 245 11.42 21.71 -2.14
CA ASP A 245 10.71 22.83 -2.75
C ASP A 245 9.20 22.67 -2.55
N LYS A 246 8.53 23.73 -2.11
CA LYS A 246 7.07 23.76 -1.87
C LYS A 246 6.24 23.58 -3.14
N THR A 247 6.82 23.82 -4.31
CA THR A 247 6.19 23.60 -5.62
C THR A 247 6.29 22.16 -6.10
N THR A 248 7.09 21.33 -5.43
CA THR A 248 7.21 19.90 -5.70
C THR A 248 6.10 19.15 -4.97
N GLU A 249 5.34 18.36 -5.71
CA GLU A 249 4.26 17.56 -5.16
C GLU A 249 4.77 16.15 -4.85
N LEU A 250 4.50 15.70 -3.61
CA LEU A 250 4.82 14.36 -3.15
C LEU A 250 3.54 13.58 -2.90
N TYR A 251 3.54 12.32 -3.34
CA TYR A 251 2.44 11.39 -3.15
C TYR A 251 2.97 10.08 -2.57
N ILE A 252 2.22 9.47 -1.66
CA ILE A 252 2.50 8.14 -1.12
C ILE A 252 1.43 7.14 -1.56
N PHE A 253 1.83 5.88 -1.69
CA PHE A 253 0.93 4.75 -1.91
C PHE A 253 1.54 3.48 -1.30
N THR A 254 0.74 2.43 -1.21
CA THR A 254 1.18 1.09 -0.80
C THR A 254 1.02 0.14 -1.98
N VAL A 255 1.76 -0.97 -1.95
CA VAL A 255 1.71 -2.01 -2.98
C VAL A 255 1.30 -3.33 -2.35
N GLU A 256 0.30 -3.98 -2.94
CA GLU A 256 0.02 -5.37 -2.68
C GLU A 256 0.60 -6.22 -3.82
N LYS A 257 1.55 -7.09 -3.46
CA LYS A 257 2.25 -7.97 -4.39
C LYS A 257 1.80 -9.42 -4.20
N PHE A 258 1.57 -10.11 -5.30
CA PHE A 258 1.29 -11.55 -5.35
C PHE A 258 1.75 -12.14 -6.68
N GLU A 259 2.06 -13.44 -6.70
CA GLU A 259 2.61 -14.14 -7.87
C GLU A 259 1.95 -15.52 -8.02
N ASP A 260 2.07 -16.12 -9.21
CA ASP A 260 1.63 -17.51 -9.42
C ASP A 260 2.68 -18.54 -8.98
N THR A 261 2.22 -19.70 -8.53
CA THR A 261 3.04 -20.71 -7.83
C THR A 261 3.71 -21.72 -8.77
N ARG A 262 4.28 -21.25 -9.89
CA ARG A 262 4.91 -22.14 -10.89
C ARG A 262 6.36 -22.46 -10.59
#